data_AF-A0A1V1TFJ2-F1
#
_entry.id   AF-A0A1V1TFJ2-F1
#
_cell.length_a   1.000
_cell.length_b   1.000
_cell.length_c   1.000
_cell.angle_alpha   90.00
_cell.angle_beta   90.00
_cell.angle_gamma   90.00
#
_symmetry.space_group_name_H-M   'P 1'
#
loop_
_entity.id
_entity.type
_entity.pdbx_description
1 polymer ?
#
loop_
_entity_poly.entity_id
_entity_poly.type
_entity_poly.pdbx_seq_one_letter_code
_entity_poly.pdbx_strand_id
1 'polypeptide(L)'
;MWFELVCQYLLATKAVDPPSTLVSSLQMLWEARKTRGIRINAQDAYDVGGELAFEILKTKYPEVYQVLSRVSEFRRGSFIFTGKANQDSRKERKDPMSILSNVSQRIRRAFDDALCEQQNPCTQSDGPCPKKCAEILRYYGPRPFKCRFPQCKFWQHGFENRVTRDKHELSHDKPLKCHVSGCEYGVIGFLSEKMRREHMDRGHGSNSSGLNFGIHNLPQDGMKTILSDLVKQDDVDTAQRILSHRPEILRSDNMDELRKIAAFQASDSMLRLLGASSTLKAWRDCVTQSIEGRNVSTLEYLLDQGLNLHLDLVDYIPSWKASCLPYKMFLTCDWYEGTKVCSKWFRRGLNLIKPGNLDDGTSTFKGKQLIQTAAKHQNGNQQLLCLWKDSGIVSCMDQKTVSRYLRYVAEFNFSCTLAKFLLDMGAEINGRETIWQRTALQYTAKYTSLRAAEMMEFLLLHGADSEIHQQERKVRGKTLPRKRISEEMGAKNIQQWLGKTWEELVEDTRRQRGDKETSKALLSRVGEGE
;
A
#
# COMPACT_ATOMS: atom_id res chain seq x y z
N MET A 1 -24.60 -26.86 26.38
CA MET A 1 -25.53 -27.40 27.41
C MET A 1 -26.98 -26.98 27.13
N TRP A 2 -27.34 -25.69 27.07
CA TRP A 2 -28.73 -25.27 26.77
C TRP A 2 -29.21 -25.70 25.37
N PHE A 3 -28.36 -25.57 24.34
CA PHE A 3 -28.73 -25.94 22.96
C PHE A 3 -29.07 -27.43 22.82
N GLU A 4 -28.31 -28.31 23.47
CA GLU A 4 -28.57 -29.76 23.46
C GLU A 4 -29.88 -30.12 24.16
N LEU A 5 -30.20 -29.42 25.26
CA LEU A 5 -31.49 -29.59 25.95
C LEU A 5 -32.66 -29.13 25.07
N VAL A 6 -32.51 -28.04 24.33
CA VAL A 6 -33.53 -27.58 23.37
C VAL A 6 -33.69 -28.57 22.21
N CYS A 7 -32.60 -29.08 21.65
CA CYS A 7 -32.65 -30.11 20.61
C CYS A 7 -33.31 -31.40 21.12
N GLN A 8 -32.95 -31.87 22.32
CA GLN A 8 -33.55 -33.05 22.93
C GLN A 8 -35.04 -32.83 23.22
N TYR A 9 -35.42 -31.64 23.70
CA TYR A 9 -36.81 -31.26 23.92
C TYR A 9 -37.61 -31.30 22.60
N LEU A 10 -37.13 -30.63 21.55
CA LEU A 10 -37.82 -30.57 20.25
C LEU A 10 -37.91 -31.95 19.57
N LEU A 11 -36.91 -32.81 19.75
CA LEU A 11 -36.93 -34.19 19.27
C LEU A 11 -37.90 -35.06 20.07
N ALA A 12 -38.03 -34.81 21.39
CA ALA A 12 -38.95 -35.55 22.26
C ALA A 12 -40.42 -35.14 22.07
N THR A 13 -40.69 -33.87 21.73
CA THR A 13 -42.05 -33.34 21.60
C THR A 13 -42.71 -33.55 20.24
N LYS A 14 -42.00 -34.13 19.25
CA LYS A 14 -42.54 -34.59 17.94
C LYS A 14 -43.71 -33.74 17.40
N ALA A 15 -43.47 -32.45 17.13
CA ALA A 15 -44.43 -31.52 16.52
C ALA A 15 -45.55 -30.92 17.40
N VAL A 16 -45.39 -30.88 18.73
CA VAL A 16 -46.18 -29.95 19.58
C VAL A 16 -45.50 -28.57 19.62
N ASP A 17 -46.30 -27.50 19.53
CA ASP A 17 -45.80 -26.13 19.61
C ASP A 17 -44.99 -25.92 20.90
N PRO A 18 -43.78 -25.33 20.82
CA PRO A 18 -42.99 -25.06 22.01
C PRO A 18 -43.71 -24.06 22.93
N PRO A 19 -43.55 -24.19 24.26
CA PRO A 19 -44.11 -23.25 25.23
C PRO A 19 -43.71 -21.82 24.91
N SER A 20 -44.65 -20.88 25.03
CA SER A 20 -44.42 -19.46 24.73
C SER A 20 -43.26 -18.88 25.54
N THR A 21 -43.02 -19.38 26.75
CA THR A 21 -41.88 -19.01 27.61
C THR A 21 -40.52 -19.41 27.01
N LEU A 22 -40.44 -20.58 26.36
CA LEU A 22 -39.24 -21.04 25.67
C LEU A 22 -39.00 -20.21 24.41
N VAL A 23 -40.05 -19.94 23.63
CA VAL A 23 -39.98 -19.10 22.43
C VAL A 23 -39.50 -17.69 22.79
N SER A 24 -40.11 -17.06 23.79
CA SER A 24 -39.73 -15.72 24.26
C SER A 24 -38.28 -15.66 24.74
N SER A 25 -37.81 -16.71 25.43
CA SER A 25 -36.42 -16.80 25.91
C SER A 25 -35.42 -16.94 24.75
N LEU A 26 -35.77 -17.70 23.70
CA LEU A 26 -34.95 -17.85 22.49
C LEU A 26 -34.95 -16.57 21.63
N GLN A 27 -36.06 -15.83 21.59
CA GLN A 27 -36.13 -14.51 20.94
C GLN A 27 -35.35 -13.44 21.69
N MET A 28 -35.39 -13.42 23.03
CA MET A 28 -34.52 -12.55 23.82
C MET A 28 -33.04 -12.83 23.56
N LEU A 29 -32.67 -14.11 23.45
CA LEU A 29 -31.30 -14.52 23.11
C LEU A 29 -30.88 -14.07 21.70
N TRP A 30 -31.81 -14.07 20.75
CA TRP A 30 -31.59 -13.55 19.40
C TRP A 30 -31.34 -12.05 19.39
N GLU A 31 -32.23 -11.27 19.99
CA GLU A 31 -32.12 -9.81 20.03
C GLU A 31 -30.87 -9.36 20.78
N ALA A 32 -30.48 -10.06 21.85
CA ALA A 32 -29.21 -9.81 22.53
C ALA A 32 -27.97 -10.10 21.66
N ARG A 33 -28.08 -10.91 20.62
CA ARG A 33 -26.96 -11.35 19.75
C ARG A 33 -26.95 -10.71 18.37
N LYS A 34 -27.98 -9.95 18.02
CA LYS A 34 -28.14 -9.30 16.72
C LYS A 34 -27.20 -8.10 16.60
N THR A 35 -25.95 -8.35 16.21
CA THR A 35 -25.00 -7.28 15.85
C THR A 35 -25.45 -6.63 14.53
N ARG A 36 -25.45 -5.29 14.45
CA ARG A 36 -25.72 -4.55 13.21
C ARG A 36 -24.65 -4.89 12.17
N GLY A 37 -25.03 -5.61 11.09
CA GLY A 37 -24.32 -5.51 9.81
C GLY A 37 -23.62 -6.75 9.24
N ILE A 38 -24.11 -7.98 9.43
CA ILE A 38 -23.71 -9.09 8.56
C ILE A 38 -24.92 -9.59 7.76
N ARG A 39 -25.02 -9.17 6.49
CA ARG A 39 -25.82 -9.85 5.46
C ARG A 39 -24.97 -10.98 4.90
N ILE A 40 -25.33 -12.22 5.18
CA ILE A 40 -24.80 -13.39 4.44
C ILE A 40 -25.87 -13.71 3.39
N ASN A 41 -25.48 -13.74 2.12
CA ASN A 41 -26.35 -14.15 1.04
C ASN A 41 -26.80 -15.60 1.26
N ALA A 42 -28.09 -15.86 1.05
CA ALA A 42 -28.74 -17.15 1.28
C ALA A 42 -28.29 -18.27 0.31
N GLN A 43 -27.24 -18.07 -0.49
CA GLN A 43 -26.88 -18.94 -1.60
C GLN A 43 -25.85 -20.04 -1.25
N ASP A 44 -25.19 -20.01 -0.08
CA ASP A 44 -24.15 -20.99 0.28
C ASP A 44 -24.60 -22.04 1.32
N ALA A 45 -25.91 -22.28 1.43
CA ALA A 45 -26.44 -23.35 2.27
C ALA A 45 -26.23 -24.72 1.59
N TYR A 46 -25.12 -25.37 1.90
CA TYR A 46 -24.93 -26.79 1.61
C TYR A 46 -25.86 -27.62 2.49
N ASP A 47 -26.85 -28.22 1.82
CA ASP A 47 -27.86 -29.14 2.35
C ASP A 47 -27.22 -30.40 2.93
N VAL A 48 -27.17 -30.54 4.26
CA VAL A 48 -26.95 -31.82 4.94
C VAL A 48 -27.58 -31.85 6.34
N GLY A 49 -28.75 -32.49 6.46
CA GLY A 49 -29.10 -33.42 7.54
C GLY A 49 -29.50 -32.89 8.93
N GLY A 50 -29.47 -31.58 9.17
CA GLY A 50 -29.90 -30.96 10.44
C GLY A 50 -31.33 -30.39 10.44
N GLU A 51 -31.98 -30.27 9.28
CA GLU A 51 -33.21 -29.49 9.10
C GLU A 51 -34.46 -30.12 9.74
N LEU A 52 -34.57 -31.45 9.79
CA LEU A 52 -35.81 -32.12 10.22
C LEU A 52 -36.27 -31.78 11.65
N ALA A 53 -35.34 -31.46 12.56
CA ALA A 53 -35.68 -31.14 13.96
C ALA A 53 -36.21 -29.72 14.15
N PHE A 54 -35.92 -28.81 13.22
CA PHE A 54 -36.23 -27.38 13.35
C PHE A 54 -37.26 -26.89 12.33
N GLU A 55 -37.58 -27.67 11.29
CA GLU A 55 -38.57 -27.35 10.25
C GLU A 55 -39.91 -26.84 10.81
N ILE A 56 -40.39 -27.39 11.93
CA ILE A 56 -41.63 -26.96 12.61
C ILE A 56 -41.57 -25.48 13.04
N LEU A 57 -40.38 -24.97 13.35
CA LEU A 57 -40.15 -23.59 13.79
C LEU A 57 -39.96 -22.63 12.61
N LYS A 58 -39.66 -23.14 11.41
CA LYS A 58 -39.38 -22.35 10.20
C LYS A 58 -40.58 -21.48 9.80
N THR A 59 -41.79 -21.99 9.96
CA THR A 59 -43.03 -21.31 9.55
C THR A 59 -43.63 -20.43 10.66
N LYS A 60 -43.61 -20.88 11.93
CA LYS A 60 -44.22 -20.15 13.06
C LYS A 60 -43.26 -19.19 13.78
N TYR A 61 -41.98 -19.53 13.89
CA TYR A 61 -40.98 -18.77 14.66
C TYR A 61 -39.66 -18.65 13.88
N PRO A 62 -39.64 -17.93 12.75
CA PRO A 62 -38.51 -17.89 11.82
C PRO A 62 -37.22 -17.36 12.44
N GLU A 63 -37.31 -16.45 13.41
CA GLU A 63 -36.16 -15.92 14.14
C GLU A 63 -35.52 -16.98 15.03
N VAL A 64 -36.34 -17.78 15.72
CA VAL A 64 -35.88 -18.89 16.58
C VAL A 64 -35.25 -19.98 15.72
N TYR A 65 -35.85 -20.29 14.58
CA TYR A 65 -35.27 -21.21 13.59
C TYR A 65 -33.87 -20.76 13.13
N GLN A 66 -33.70 -19.46 12.84
CA GLN A 66 -32.39 -18.92 12.44
C GLN A 66 -31.35 -19.01 13.55
N VAL A 67 -31.72 -18.75 14.81
CA VAL A 67 -30.81 -18.89 15.97
C VAL A 67 -30.32 -20.32 16.10
N LEU A 68 -31.25 -21.28 16.10
CA LEU A 68 -30.92 -22.70 16.30
C LEU A 68 -30.07 -23.23 15.14
N SER A 69 -30.39 -22.82 13.90
CA SER A 69 -29.61 -23.16 12.71
C SER A 69 -28.19 -22.61 12.78
N ARG A 70 -28.01 -21.32 13.14
CA ARG A 70 -26.68 -20.70 13.30
C ARG A 70 -25.85 -21.37 14.39
N VAL A 71 -26.46 -21.71 15.52
CA VAL A 71 -25.77 -22.40 16.62
C VAL A 71 -25.37 -23.82 16.21
N SER A 72 -26.22 -24.52 15.46
CA SER A 72 -25.93 -25.84 14.88
C SER A 72 -24.76 -25.79 13.91
N GLU A 73 -24.78 -24.85 12.95
CA GLU A 73 -23.71 -24.63 11.97
C GLU A 73 -22.38 -24.28 12.64
N PHE A 74 -22.40 -23.38 13.61
CA PHE A 74 -21.21 -22.99 14.35
C PHE A 74 -20.58 -24.16 15.12
N ARG A 75 -21.41 -25.00 15.75
CA ARG A 75 -20.95 -26.20 16.47
C ARG A 75 -20.35 -27.23 15.52
N ARG A 76 -20.95 -27.40 14.33
CA ARG A 76 -20.41 -28.27 13.27
C ARG A 76 -19.06 -27.75 12.74
N GLY A 77 -18.93 -26.45 12.53
CA GLY A 77 -17.65 -25.82 12.14
C GLY A 77 -16.56 -25.92 13.22
N SER A 78 -16.95 -25.90 14.50
CA SER A 78 -16.02 -26.07 15.63
C SER A 78 -15.45 -27.49 15.74
N PHE A 79 -16.19 -28.51 15.28
CA PHE A 79 -15.75 -29.91 15.26
C PHE A 79 -14.56 -30.15 14.30
N ILE A 80 -14.53 -29.44 13.18
CA ILE A 80 -13.41 -29.44 12.22
C ILE A 80 -12.15 -28.80 12.82
N PHE A 81 -12.33 -27.91 13.80
CA PHE A 81 -11.32 -26.98 14.28
C PHE A 81 -10.54 -27.48 15.52
N THR A 82 -11.19 -28.20 16.43
CA THR A 82 -10.55 -28.60 17.70
C THR A 82 -9.82 -29.94 17.65
N GLY A 83 -10.06 -30.77 16.62
CA GLY A 83 -9.41 -32.09 16.47
C GLY A 83 -9.68 -33.10 17.60
N LYS A 84 -10.42 -32.72 18.65
CA LYS A 84 -10.87 -33.60 19.72
C LYS A 84 -12.09 -34.37 19.25
N ALA A 85 -11.88 -35.66 19.01
CA ALA A 85 -12.96 -36.63 19.04
C ALA A 85 -13.66 -36.51 20.41
N ASN A 86 -14.95 -36.19 20.41
CA ASN A 86 -15.78 -36.68 21.51
C ASN A 86 -15.67 -38.21 21.45
N GLN A 87 -15.38 -38.85 22.58
CA GLN A 87 -15.22 -40.31 22.74
C GLN A 87 -16.51 -41.11 22.46
N ASP A 88 -17.37 -40.68 21.56
CA ASP A 88 -18.57 -41.40 21.16
C ASP A 88 -18.36 -42.03 19.77
N SER A 89 -17.77 -43.22 19.83
CA SER A 89 -17.37 -44.06 18.69
C SER A 89 -18.49 -44.37 17.68
N ARG A 90 -19.76 -44.09 18.01
CA ARG A 90 -20.91 -44.35 17.13
C ARG A 90 -21.22 -43.22 16.13
N LYS A 91 -20.81 -41.97 16.39
CA LYS A 91 -21.04 -40.83 15.46
C LYS A 91 -19.89 -40.62 14.46
N GLU A 92 -18.73 -41.22 14.70
CA GLU A 92 -17.50 -40.98 13.93
C GLU A 92 -17.52 -41.58 12.51
N ARG A 93 -18.36 -42.60 12.25
CA ARG A 93 -18.32 -43.41 11.01
C ARG A 93 -19.08 -42.85 9.80
N LYS A 94 -19.81 -41.74 9.91
CA LYS A 94 -20.72 -41.27 8.84
C LYS A 94 -20.39 -39.91 8.24
N ASP A 95 -19.28 -39.27 8.63
CA ASP A 95 -18.90 -37.95 8.13
C ASP A 95 -17.71 -38.04 7.14
N PRO A 96 -17.87 -37.64 5.85
CA PRO A 96 -16.78 -37.61 4.88
C PRO A 96 -15.55 -36.79 5.34
N MET A 97 -15.76 -35.76 6.18
CA MET A 97 -14.69 -34.91 6.70
C MET A 97 -13.96 -35.52 7.91
N SER A 98 -14.60 -36.44 8.64
CA SER A 98 -13.94 -37.22 9.71
C SER A 98 -12.97 -38.25 9.12
N ILE A 99 -13.29 -38.79 7.95
CA ILE A 99 -12.44 -39.75 7.21
C ILE A 99 -11.15 -39.06 6.74
N LEU A 100 -11.24 -37.85 6.17
CA LEU A 100 -10.08 -37.05 5.73
C LEU A 100 -9.14 -36.66 6.89
N SER A 101 -9.71 -36.28 8.04
CA SER A 101 -8.94 -35.99 9.25
C SER A 101 -8.21 -37.23 9.76
N ASN A 102 -8.87 -38.39 9.78
CA ASN A 102 -8.28 -39.66 10.21
C ASN A 102 -7.18 -40.16 9.26
N VAL A 103 -7.39 -40.07 7.94
CA VAL A 103 -6.37 -40.43 6.95
C VAL A 103 -5.14 -39.53 7.12
N SER A 104 -5.35 -38.22 7.30
CA SER A 104 -4.26 -37.27 7.56
C SER A 104 -3.50 -37.58 8.86
N GLN A 105 -4.20 -37.96 9.93
CA GLN A 105 -3.58 -38.37 11.18
C GLN A 105 -2.77 -39.68 11.03
N ARG A 106 -3.28 -40.65 10.28
CA ARG A 106 -2.56 -41.92 10.00
C ARG A 106 -1.29 -41.68 9.18
N ILE A 107 -1.38 -40.84 8.15
CA ILE A 107 -0.22 -40.45 7.34
C ILE A 107 0.82 -39.76 8.23
N ARG A 108 0.41 -38.82 9.10
CA ARG A 108 1.33 -38.14 10.02
C ARG A 108 2.04 -39.10 10.98
N ARG A 109 1.33 -40.06 11.58
CA ARG A 109 1.96 -41.07 12.44
C ARG A 109 2.98 -41.90 11.67
N ALA A 110 2.66 -42.30 10.43
CA ALA A 110 3.61 -43.01 9.59
C ALA A 110 4.88 -42.20 9.28
N PHE A 111 4.76 -40.87 9.08
CA PHE A 111 5.94 -39.98 8.95
C PHE A 111 6.73 -39.86 10.25
N ASP A 112 6.06 -39.74 11.39
CA ASP A 112 6.73 -39.67 12.70
C ASP A 112 7.51 -40.96 13.01
N ASP A 113 6.98 -42.11 12.60
CA ASP A 113 7.63 -43.41 12.79
C ASP A 113 8.76 -43.65 11.78
N ALA A 114 8.62 -43.13 10.55
CA ALA A 114 9.56 -43.32 9.44
C ALA A 114 10.68 -42.27 9.34
N LEU A 115 10.69 -41.22 10.16
CA LEU A 115 11.74 -40.20 10.16
C LEU A 115 12.56 -40.22 11.47
N CYS A 116 13.83 -39.82 11.39
CA CYS A 116 14.71 -39.69 12.55
C CYS A 116 14.51 -38.31 13.23
N GLU A 117 14.70 -38.24 14.54
CA GLU A 117 14.37 -37.04 15.35
C GLU A 117 15.39 -35.88 15.26
N GLN A 118 16.59 -36.10 14.72
CA GLN A 118 17.70 -35.12 14.73
C GLN A 118 17.80 -34.33 13.41
N GLN A 119 18.17 -33.05 13.52
CA GLN A 119 18.17 -32.03 12.46
C GLN A 119 19.39 -32.09 11.52
N ASN A 120 20.34 -32.99 11.77
CA ASN A 120 21.42 -33.23 10.83
C ASN A 120 20.90 -34.11 9.69
N PRO A 121 21.15 -33.74 8.42
CA PRO A 121 20.85 -34.64 7.32
C PRO A 121 21.57 -35.97 7.59
N CYS A 122 20.91 -37.10 7.34
CA CYS A 122 21.51 -38.44 7.39
C CYS A 122 22.66 -38.64 6.37
N THR A 123 23.38 -37.57 6.01
CA THR A 123 24.48 -37.50 5.07
C THR A 123 25.85 -37.41 5.76
N GLN A 124 25.93 -37.37 7.11
CA GLN A 124 27.21 -37.24 7.84
C GLN A 124 27.44 -38.27 8.96
N SER A 125 26.58 -39.27 9.11
CA SER A 125 26.92 -40.48 9.89
C SER A 125 27.31 -41.59 8.92
N ASP A 126 28.49 -42.20 9.10
CA ASP A 126 29.04 -43.30 8.31
C ASP A 126 28.25 -44.62 8.43
N GLY A 127 26.93 -44.57 8.26
CA GLY A 127 26.05 -45.73 8.25
C GLY A 127 24.71 -45.44 7.56
N PRO A 128 24.13 -46.41 6.83
CA PRO A 128 22.86 -46.24 6.15
C PRO A 128 21.74 -45.97 7.17
N CYS A 129 21.03 -44.85 6.98
CA CYS A 129 19.88 -44.52 7.80
C CYS A 129 18.84 -45.65 7.73
N PRO A 130 18.49 -46.30 8.86
CA PRO A 130 17.61 -47.47 8.85
C PRO A 130 16.16 -47.15 8.46
N LYS A 131 15.77 -45.87 8.39
CA LYS A 131 14.39 -45.42 8.16
C LYS A 131 14.12 -44.77 6.79
N LYS A 132 15.04 -44.85 5.82
CA LYS A 132 14.87 -44.29 4.45
C LYS A 132 14.53 -42.78 4.40
N CYS A 133 15.00 -42.00 5.38
CA CYS A 133 14.71 -40.56 5.48
C CYS A 133 15.07 -39.76 4.22
N ALA A 134 16.16 -40.12 3.54
CA ALA A 134 16.63 -39.45 2.32
C ALA A 134 15.61 -39.54 1.16
N GLU A 135 14.92 -40.67 1.04
CA GLU A 135 13.93 -40.89 -0.01
C GLU A 135 12.65 -40.08 0.27
N ILE A 136 12.23 -40.06 1.54
CA ILE A 136 11.06 -39.29 1.99
C ILE A 136 11.28 -37.78 1.79
N LEU A 137 12.45 -37.26 2.19
CA LEU A 137 12.79 -35.84 2.02
C LEU A 137 12.90 -35.43 0.55
N ARG A 138 13.32 -36.34 -0.33
CA ARG A 138 13.40 -36.09 -1.78
C ARG A 138 12.02 -35.81 -2.39
N TYR A 139 10.98 -36.53 -1.95
CA TYR A 139 9.64 -36.39 -2.52
C TYR A 139 8.75 -35.38 -1.76
N TYR A 140 8.91 -35.26 -0.44
CA TYR A 140 8.07 -34.40 0.41
C TYR A 140 8.74 -33.07 0.81
N GLY A 141 10.01 -32.87 0.46
CA GLY A 141 10.78 -31.66 0.76
C GLY A 141 11.36 -31.62 2.17
N PRO A 142 12.06 -30.53 2.54
CA PRO A 142 12.80 -30.42 3.79
C PRO A 142 11.92 -30.29 5.05
N ARG A 143 10.59 -30.18 4.89
CA ARG A 143 9.62 -29.92 5.97
C ARG A 143 8.48 -30.94 6.00
N PRO A 144 8.78 -32.23 6.27
CA PRO A 144 7.78 -33.29 6.20
C PRO A 144 6.75 -33.23 7.34
N PHE A 145 7.05 -32.56 8.46
CA PHE A 145 6.18 -32.55 9.64
C PHE A 145 5.10 -31.46 9.55
N LYS A 146 3.90 -31.78 9.04
CA LYS A 146 2.81 -30.80 8.88
C LYS A 146 1.96 -30.62 10.14
N CYS A 147 1.48 -29.39 10.37
CA CYS A 147 0.57 -29.08 11.48
C CYS A 147 -0.74 -29.87 11.36
N ARG A 148 -1.31 -30.32 12.47
CA ARG A 148 -2.57 -31.09 12.46
C ARG A 148 -3.83 -30.28 12.12
N PHE A 149 -3.79 -28.96 12.28
CA PHE A 149 -4.93 -28.07 12.11
C PHE A 149 -5.03 -27.53 10.67
N PRO A 150 -6.06 -27.87 9.87
CA PRO A 150 -6.17 -27.49 8.45
C PRO A 150 -6.11 -25.99 8.16
N GLN A 151 -6.57 -25.17 9.10
CA GLN A 151 -6.58 -23.71 9.00
C GLN A 151 -5.25 -23.06 9.41
N CYS A 152 -4.28 -23.85 9.86
CA CYS A 152 -2.96 -23.33 10.19
C CYS A 152 -2.14 -23.13 8.92
N LYS A 153 -1.43 -22.00 8.79
CA LYS A 153 -0.48 -21.77 7.69
C LYS A 153 0.58 -22.87 7.58
N PHE A 154 0.93 -23.52 8.69
CA PHE A 154 1.88 -24.63 8.74
C PHE A 154 1.27 -26.00 8.43
N TRP A 155 -0.03 -26.06 8.10
CA TRP A 155 -0.67 -27.26 7.54
C TRP A 155 -0.13 -27.56 6.14
N GLN A 156 0.05 -26.53 5.30
CA GLN A 156 0.63 -26.70 3.96
C GLN A 156 2.16 -26.75 4.01
N HIS A 157 2.77 -25.86 4.80
CA HIS A 157 4.22 -25.61 4.79
C HIS A 157 5.06 -26.56 5.67
N GLY A 158 4.48 -27.09 6.74
CA GLY A 158 5.16 -28.00 7.67
C GLY A 158 6.37 -27.44 8.43
N PHE A 159 7.02 -28.33 9.17
CA PHE A 159 8.17 -28.10 10.04
C PHE A 159 9.30 -29.06 9.69
N GLU A 160 10.52 -28.64 10.02
CA GLU A 160 11.76 -29.40 9.75
C GLU A 160 11.94 -30.57 10.72
N ASN A 161 11.40 -30.45 11.93
CA ASN A 161 11.50 -31.49 12.94
C ASN A 161 10.20 -31.63 13.75
N ARG A 162 9.99 -32.82 14.29
CA ARG A 162 8.83 -33.16 15.12
C ARG A 162 8.71 -32.27 16.36
N VAL A 163 9.82 -31.93 17.01
CA VAL A 163 9.82 -31.14 18.26
C VAL A 163 9.28 -29.72 18.05
N THR A 164 9.63 -29.06 16.94
CA THR A 164 9.11 -27.72 16.62
C THR A 164 7.63 -27.76 16.23
N ARG A 165 7.19 -28.79 15.50
CA ARG A 165 5.77 -29.05 15.26
C ARG A 165 5.03 -29.25 16.58
N ASP A 166 5.50 -30.13 17.46
CA ASP A 166 4.80 -30.48 18.69
C ASP A 166 4.72 -29.27 19.63
N LYS A 167 5.79 -28.46 19.75
CA LYS A 167 5.74 -27.17 20.46
C LYS A 167 4.76 -26.18 19.84
N HIS A 168 4.70 -26.13 18.51
CA HIS A 168 3.71 -25.31 17.82
C HIS A 168 2.27 -25.84 18.06
N GLU A 169 2.06 -27.14 18.05
CA GLU A 169 0.76 -27.76 18.31
C GLU A 169 0.27 -27.55 19.74
N LEU A 170 1.18 -27.43 20.71
CA LEU A 170 0.84 -27.00 22.08
C LEU A 170 0.23 -25.59 22.13
N SER A 171 0.55 -24.71 21.17
CA SER A 171 -0.11 -23.39 21.07
C SER A 171 -1.57 -23.48 20.64
N HIS A 172 -1.95 -24.58 19.98
CA HIS A 172 -3.34 -24.90 19.66
C HIS A 172 -4.01 -25.73 20.77
N ASP A 173 -3.26 -26.48 21.57
CA ASP A 173 -3.78 -27.44 22.57
C ASP A 173 -4.20 -26.83 23.91
N LYS A 174 -4.04 -25.50 24.09
CA LYS A 174 -4.55 -24.78 25.26
C LYS A 174 -5.81 -23.99 24.89
N PRO A 175 -7.00 -24.62 24.91
CA PRO A 175 -8.25 -23.90 24.74
C PRO A 175 -8.43 -22.95 25.93
N LEU A 176 -8.16 -21.67 25.71
CA LEU A 176 -8.44 -20.62 26.69
C LEU A 176 -9.95 -20.58 26.88
N LYS A 177 -10.47 -20.78 28.09
CA LYS A 177 -11.92 -20.90 28.30
C LYS A 177 -12.56 -19.54 28.58
N CYS A 178 -13.83 -19.40 28.21
CA CYS A 178 -14.65 -18.28 28.68
C CYS A 178 -15.03 -18.52 30.15
N HIS A 179 -14.87 -17.50 31.00
CA HIS A 179 -15.16 -17.60 32.44
C HIS A 179 -16.60 -17.21 32.78
N VAL A 180 -17.40 -16.76 31.80
CA VAL A 180 -18.79 -16.37 32.02
C VAL A 180 -19.65 -17.63 32.21
N SER A 181 -20.24 -17.76 33.39
CA SER A 181 -21.14 -18.87 33.74
C SER A 181 -22.30 -18.99 32.74
N GLY A 182 -22.47 -20.16 32.14
CA GLY A 182 -23.48 -20.44 31.11
C GLY A 182 -23.02 -20.20 29.67
N CYS A 183 -21.81 -19.66 29.44
CA CYS A 183 -21.25 -19.50 28.10
C CYS A 183 -20.77 -20.84 27.51
N GLU A 184 -21.16 -21.15 26.28
CA GLU A 184 -20.77 -22.40 25.61
C GLU A 184 -19.25 -22.50 25.38
N TYR A 185 -18.57 -21.36 25.27
CA TYR A 185 -17.11 -21.30 25.16
C TYR A 185 -16.38 -21.50 26.50
N GLY A 186 -17.11 -21.61 27.62
CA GLY A 186 -16.57 -22.13 28.87
C GLY A 186 -16.28 -23.63 28.83
N VAL A 187 -16.98 -24.36 27.94
CA VAL A 187 -16.77 -25.79 27.71
C VAL A 187 -15.83 -26.02 26.51
N ILE A 188 -16.01 -25.27 25.42
CA ILE A 188 -15.29 -25.44 24.14
C ILE A 188 -13.89 -24.79 24.17
N GLY A 189 -13.78 -23.57 24.70
CA GLY A 189 -12.55 -22.76 24.73
C GLY A 189 -12.06 -22.23 23.37
N PHE A 190 -10.94 -21.50 23.38
CA PHE A 190 -10.39 -20.72 22.26
C PHE A 190 -8.94 -21.10 21.94
N LEU A 191 -8.58 -21.15 20.65
CA LEU A 191 -7.21 -21.47 20.20
C LEU A 191 -6.21 -20.31 20.38
N SER A 192 -6.69 -19.11 20.67
CA SER A 192 -5.81 -17.97 20.94
C SER A 192 -6.48 -16.98 21.88
N GLU A 193 -5.64 -16.24 22.60
CA GLU A 193 -6.09 -15.17 23.49
C GLU A 193 -6.80 -14.06 22.72
N LYS A 194 -6.41 -13.84 21.46
CA LYS A 194 -7.11 -12.94 20.53
C LYS A 194 -8.55 -13.38 20.30
N MET A 195 -8.79 -14.66 19.98
CA MET A 195 -10.14 -15.18 19.76
C MET A 195 -11.00 -15.15 21.04
N ARG A 196 -10.39 -15.44 22.20
CA ARG A 196 -11.08 -15.31 23.50
C ARG A 196 -11.49 -13.88 23.76
N ARG A 197 -10.57 -12.94 23.55
CA ARG A 197 -10.79 -11.51 23.77
C ARG A 197 -11.88 -10.97 22.86
N GLU A 198 -11.81 -11.27 21.56
CA GLU A 198 -12.83 -10.89 20.61
C GLU A 198 -14.20 -11.51 20.92
N HIS A 199 -14.24 -12.71 21.49
CA HIS A 199 -15.49 -13.32 21.98
C HIS A 199 -16.01 -12.62 23.24
N MET A 200 -15.15 -12.28 24.19
CA MET A 200 -15.54 -11.53 25.39
C MET A 200 -16.09 -10.15 25.00
N ASP A 201 -15.41 -9.47 24.08
CA ASP A 201 -15.79 -8.14 23.60
C ASP A 201 -17.12 -8.17 22.81
N ARG A 202 -17.30 -9.16 21.93
CA ARG A 202 -18.49 -9.25 21.07
C ARG A 202 -19.68 -9.97 21.70
N GLY A 203 -19.43 -10.90 22.63
CA GLY A 203 -20.44 -11.81 23.20
C GLY A 203 -20.83 -11.53 24.65
N HIS A 204 -19.96 -10.85 25.41
CA HIS A 204 -20.20 -10.47 26.81
C HIS A 204 -20.00 -8.97 27.06
N GLY A 205 -19.78 -8.19 26.01
CA GLY A 205 -19.66 -6.74 26.09
C GLY A 205 -21.00 -6.07 26.35
N SER A 206 -21.30 -5.78 27.61
CA SER A 206 -22.15 -4.63 27.96
C SER A 206 -21.60 -3.96 29.20
N ASN A 207 -20.87 -2.88 28.93
CA ASN A 207 -20.48 -1.77 29.77
C ASN A 207 -19.93 -2.02 31.19
N SER A 208 -18.73 -1.48 31.39
CA SER A 208 -18.05 -1.26 32.67
C SER A 208 -17.66 -2.50 33.46
N SER A 209 -16.48 -3.03 33.16
CA SER A 209 -15.55 -3.55 34.17
C SER A 209 -14.14 -3.61 33.58
N GLY A 210 -13.43 -2.51 33.80
CA GLY A 210 -11.98 -2.32 33.77
C GLY A 210 -11.13 -3.26 32.91
N LEU A 211 -10.55 -2.68 31.85
CA LEU A 211 -9.10 -2.77 31.72
C LEU A 211 -8.47 -2.04 32.93
N ASN A 212 -8.59 -2.63 34.12
CA ASN A 212 -7.68 -2.39 35.23
C ASN A 212 -6.42 -3.26 35.02
N PHE A 213 -5.85 -3.23 33.82
CA PHE A 213 -4.38 -3.26 33.80
C PHE A 213 -4.00 -1.93 34.40
N GLY A 214 -3.27 -1.94 35.50
CA GLY A 214 -2.84 -0.71 36.15
C GLY A 214 -2.06 0.17 35.18
N ILE A 215 -2.76 1.04 34.45
CA ILE A 215 -2.19 2.19 33.71
C ILE A 215 -1.48 3.12 34.72
N HIS A 216 -1.78 2.95 36.01
CA HIS A 216 -1.08 3.58 37.11
C HIS A 216 0.32 2.99 37.41
N ASN A 217 0.62 1.74 37.02
CA ASN A 217 1.85 1.03 37.43
C ASN A 217 2.77 0.59 36.26
N LEU A 218 2.47 0.97 35.02
CA LEU A 218 3.35 0.65 33.90
C LEU A 218 4.54 1.64 33.88
N PRO A 219 5.79 1.16 33.86
CA PRO A 219 6.96 2.01 33.65
C PRO A 219 6.78 2.83 32.36
N GLN A 220 7.26 4.08 32.37
CA GLN A 220 7.13 5.02 31.24
C GLN A 220 7.66 4.42 29.92
N ASP A 221 8.65 3.52 29.99
CA ASP A 221 9.20 2.82 28.82
C ASP A 221 8.30 1.71 28.28
N GLY A 222 7.52 1.03 29.13
CA GLY A 222 6.52 0.03 28.68
C GLY A 222 5.35 0.67 27.93
N MET A 223 4.94 1.88 28.35
CA MET A 223 3.87 2.62 27.68
C MET A 223 4.25 3.06 26.25
N LYS A 224 5.53 3.39 26.01
CA LYS A 224 6.02 3.76 24.67
C LYS A 224 5.87 2.61 23.67
N THR A 225 6.29 1.40 24.07
CA THR A 225 6.19 0.21 23.22
C THR A 225 4.74 -0.14 22.93
N ILE A 226 3.87 -0.07 23.94
CA ILE A 226 2.43 -0.32 23.78
C ILE A 226 1.82 0.69 22.80
N LEU A 227 2.09 1.99 22.95
CA LEU A 227 1.58 3.00 22.03
C LEU A 227 2.15 2.82 20.62
N SER A 228 3.42 2.47 20.47
CA SER A 228 4.00 2.15 19.16
C SER A 228 3.29 0.97 18.49
N ASP A 229 3.00 -0.09 19.25
CA ASP A 229 2.30 -1.26 18.73
C ASP A 229 0.83 -0.95 18.37
N LEU A 230 0.15 -0.11 19.16
CA LEU A 230 -1.20 0.36 18.87
C LEU A 230 -1.23 1.24 17.62
N VAL A 231 -0.26 2.14 17.45
CA VAL A 231 -0.10 2.96 16.23
C VAL A 231 0.16 2.06 15.02
N LYS A 232 1.04 1.06 15.15
CA LYS A 232 1.32 0.10 14.08
C LYS A 232 0.09 -0.73 13.69
N GLN A 233 -0.76 -1.05 14.65
CA GLN A 233 -2.01 -1.79 14.45
C GLN A 233 -3.21 -0.90 14.09
N ASP A 234 -3.01 0.42 14.06
CA ASP A 234 -4.06 1.42 13.82
C ASP A 234 -5.25 1.31 14.79
N ASP A 235 -5.00 0.90 16.05
CA ASP A 235 -6.03 0.80 17.09
C ASP A 235 -6.28 2.18 17.74
N VAL A 236 -7.00 3.03 16.98
CA VAL A 236 -7.32 4.42 17.36
C VAL A 236 -8.10 4.48 18.67
N ASP A 237 -9.04 3.57 18.89
CA ASP A 237 -9.90 3.57 20.08
C ASP A 237 -9.11 3.29 21.36
N THR A 238 -8.24 2.28 21.34
CA THR A 238 -7.41 1.96 22.51
C THR A 238 -6.36 3.04 22.74
N ALA A 239 -5.74 3.56 21.69
CA ALA A 239 -4.80 4.68 21.78
C ALA A 239 -5.49 5.93 22.38
N GLN A 240 -6.70 6.27 21.94
CA GLN A 240 -7.48 7.39 22.47
C GLN A 240 -7.77 7.21 23.96
N ARG A 241 -8.18 6.01 24.38
CA ARG A 241 -8.42 5.73 25.80
C ARG A 241 -7.16 5.95 26.62
N ILE A 242 -6.01 5.42 26.19
CA ILE A 242 -4.74 5.59 26.91
C ILE A 242 -4.35 7.07 27.01
N LEU A 243 -4.38 7.79 25.89
CA LEU A 243 -4.01 9.20 25.83
C LEU A 243 -4.95 10.10 26.65
N SER A 244 -6.24 9.74 26.74
CA SER A 244 -7.22 10.48 27.55
C SER A 244 -6.95 10.34 29.05
N HIS A 245 -6.42 9.19 29.50
CA HIS A 245 -6.05 8.97 30.90
C HIS A 245 -4.66 9.52 31.25
N ARG A 246 -3.81 9.76 30.24
CA ARG A 246 -2.40 10.15 30.37
C ARG A 246 -2.00 11.22 29.34
N PRO A 247 -2.56 12.44 29.41
CA PRO A 247 -2.29 13.51 28.45
C PRO A 247 -0.82 13.98 28.47
N GLU A 248 -0.08 13.73 29.55
CA GLU A 248 1.35 14.02 29.68
C GLU A 248 2.21 13.37 28.59
N ILE A 249 1.76 12.24 28.02
CA ILE A 249 2.48 11.53 26.95
C ILE A 249 2.56 12.37 25.67
N LEU A 250 1.51 13.15 25.38
CA LEU A 250 1.46 14.04 24.21
C LEU A 250 2.48 15.19 24.28
N ARG A 251 2.98 15.51 25.48
CA ARG A 251 3.99 16.55 25.70
C ARG A 251 5.42 16.00 25.68
N SER A 252 5.59 14.70 25.46
CA SER A 252 6.91 14.07 25.44
C SER A 252 7.61 14.23 24.08
N ASP A 253 8.94 14.31 24.10
CA ASP A 253 9.80 14.42 22.90
C ASP A 253 9.63 13.25 21.90
N ASN A 254 9.03 12.14 22.34
CA ASN A 254 8.89 10.91 21.56
C ASN A 254 7.65 10.87 20.65
N MET A 255 6.81 11.90 20.69
CA MET A 255 5.62 11.97 19.84
C MET A 255 5.96 12.02 18.35
N ASP A 256 7.12 12.59 17.99
CA ASP A 256 7.54 12.65 16.60
C ASP A 256 7.82 11.27 16.01
N GLU A 257 8.32 10.32 16.80
CA GLU A 257 8.55 8.94 16.35
C GLU A 257 7.23 8.18 16.14
N LEU A 258 6.27 8.35 17.06
CA LEU A 258 4.94 7.77 16.88
C LEU A 258 4.22 8.35 15.66
N ARG A 259 4.36 9.66 15.41
CA ARG A 259 3.81 10.31 14.20
C ARG A 259 4.48 9.80 12.93
N LYS A 260 5.79 9.54 12.93
CA LYS A 260 6.50 8.93 11.80
C LYS A 260 5.94 7.55 11.46
N ILE A 261 5.78 6.69 12.48
CA ILE A 261 5.20 5.35 12.31
C ILE A 261 3.76 5.45 11.81
N ALA A 262 2.97 6.36 12.39
CA ALA A 262 1.59 6.59 11.96
C ALA A 262 1.52 7.07 10.51
N ALA A 263 2.37 8.03 10.12
CA ALA A 263 2.45 8.54 8.77
C ALA A 263 2.82 7.43 7.77
N PHE A 264 3.73 6.53 8.15
CA PHE A 264 4.14 5.40 7.31
C PHE A 264 3.01 4.42 7.02
N GLN A 265 2.22 3.98 8.03
CA GLN A 265 1.28 2.86 7.82
C GLN A 265 -0.09 2.94 8.52
N ALA A 266 -0.33 3.92 9.39
CA ALA A 266 -1.60 4.04 10.12
C ALA A 266 -2.62 4.92 9.38
N SER A 267 -3.82 5.08 9.94
CA SER A 267 -4.84 5.99 9.40
C SER A 267 -4.54 7.46 9.65
N ASP A 268 -5.19 8.35 8.90
CA ASP A 268 -5.18 9.78 9.22
C ASP A 268 -5.85 10.08 10.57
N SER A 269 -6.80 9.23 11.00
CA SER A 269 -7.45 9.29 12.31
C SER A 269 -6.45 9.08 13.44
N MET A 270 -5.53 8.12 13.31
CA MET A 270 -4.43 7.93 14.25
C MET A 270 -3.49 9.14 14.27
N LEU A 271 -3.16 9.73 13.11
CA LEU A 271 -2.36 10.96 13.08
C LEU A 271 -3.07 12.16 13.73
N ARG A 272 -4.38 12.31 13.54
CA ARG A 272 -5.19 13.36 14.20
C ARG A 272 -5.16 13.19 15.72
N LEU A 273 -5.24 11.95 16.19
CA LEU A 273 -5.14 11.62 17.61
C LEU A 273 -3.78 12.01 18.21
N LEU A 274 -2.68 11.74 17.49
CA LEU A 274 -1.32 12.10 17.93
C LEU A 274 -1.02 13.60 17.83
N GLY A 275 -1.91 14.38 17.20
CA GLY A 275 -1.81 15.82 17.04
C GLY A 275 -0.76 16.28 16.02
N ALA A 276 -0.76 17.59 15.75
CA ALA A 276 0.15 18.22 14.79
C ALA A 276 1.62 18.13 15.21
N SER A 277 2.51 18.11 14.22
CA SER A 277 3.95 18.18 14.45
C SER A 277 4.33 19.51 15.10
N SER A 278 5.20 19.46 16.11
CA SER A 278 5.66 20.64 16.85
C SER A 278 6.65 21.51 16.06
N THR A 279 7.30 20.94 15.05
CA THR A 279 8.33 21.62 14.25
C THR A 279 8.18 21.32 12.76
N LEU A 280 8.68 22.24 11.92
CA LEU A 280 8.75 22.05 10.46
C LEU A 280 9.62 20.84 10.05
N LYS A 281 10.60 20.46 10.89
CA LYS A 281 11.42 19.27 10.66
C LYS A 281 10.62 18.00 10.91
N ALA A 282 9.92 17.92 12.05
CA ALA A 282 9.08 16.77 12.39
C ALA A 282 7.95 16.56 11.37
N TRP A 283 7.34 17.64 10.89
CA TRP A 283 6.35 17.57 9.81
C TRP A 283 6.96 17.01 8.51
N ARG A 284 8.13 17.49 8.10
CA ARG A 284 8.84 16.99 6.91
C ARG A 284 9.21 15.51 7.02
N ASP A 285 9.62 15.06 8.19
CA ASP A 285 9.88 13.65 8.44
C ASP A 285 8.59 12.82 8.31
N CYS A 286 7.45 13.31 8.83
CA CYS A 286 6.15 12.62 8.68
C CYS A 286 5.71 12.55 7.21
N VAL A 287 5.85 13.65 6.45
CA VAL A 287 5.57 13.65 5.01
C VAL A 287 6.46 12.64 4.30
N THR A 288 7.75 12.62 4.63
CA THR A 288 8.73 11.65 4.09
C THR A 288 8.28 10.21 4.36
N GLN A 289 7.90 9.90 5.60
CA GLN A 289 7.42 8.58 5.99
C GLN A 289 6.11 8.19 5.30
N SER A 290 5.17 9.12 5.12
CA SER A 290 3.93 8.85 4.35
C SER A 290 4.21 8.52 2.88
N ILE A 291 5.25 9.10 2.28
CA ILE A 291 5.68 8.79 0.92
C ILE A 291 6.33 7.41 0.86
N GLU A 292 7.24 7.11 1.78
CA GLU A 292 7.91 5.81 1.87
C GLU A 292 6.92 4.68 2.11
N GLY A 293 5.94 4.90 2.98
CA GLY A 293 4.84 3.97 3.28
C GLY A 293 3.71 3.97 2.24
N ARG A 294 3.76 4.84 1.23
CA ARG A 294 2.73 5.02 0.19
C ARG A 294 1.32 5.24 0.76
N ASN A 295 1.25 5.96 1.85
CA ASN A 295 0.02 6.20 2.59
C ASN A 295 -0.65 7.50 2.11
N VAL A 296 -1.62 7.36 1.21
CA VAL A 296 -2.32 8.49 0.59
C VAL A 296 -3.07 9.32 1.63
N SER A 297 -3.81 8.66 2.53
CA SER A 297 -4.66 9.33 3.53
C SER A 297 -3.86 10.19 4.49
N THR A 298 -2.73 9.67 4.99
CA THR A 298 -1.88 10.43 5.91
C THR A 298 -1.14 11.54 5.18
N LEU A 299 -0.71 11.31 3.93
CA LEU A 299 -0.10 12.34 3.10
C LEU A 299 -1.08 13.50 2.85
N GLU A 300 -2.32 13.22 2.44
CA GLU A 300 -3.36 14.25 2.24
C GLU A 300 -3.59 15.06 3.51
N TYR A 301 -3.76 14.39 4.65
CA TYR A 301 -3.91 15.05 5.94
C TYR A 301 -2.71 15.95 6.30
N LEU A 302 -1.49 15.43 6.19
CA LEU A 302 -0.26 16.17 6.54
C LEU A 302 -0.07 17.39 5.64
N LEU A 303 -0.40 17.28 4.36
CA LEU A 303 -0.33 18.37 3.40
C LEU A 303 -1.36 19.46 3.70
N ASP A 304 -2.61 19.08 4.01
CA ASP A 304 -3.65 20.02 4.41
C ASP A 304 -3.28 20.74 5.72
N GLN A 305 -2.67 20.05 6.69
CA GLN A 305 -2.11 20.68 7.90
C GLN A 305 -0.98 21.67 7.59
N GLY A 306 -0.11 21.33 6.63
CA GLY A 306 1.00 22.19 6.22
C GLY A 306 0.57 23.55 5.66
N LEU A 307 -0.59 23.63 5.01
CA LEU A 307 -1.16 24.90 4.54
C LEU A 307 -1.58 25.80 5.71
N ASN A 308 -2.13 25.22 6.77
CA ASN A 308 -2.58 25.96 7.95
C ASN A 308 -1.40 26.44 8.80
N LEU A 309 -0.36 25.61 8.99
CA LEU A 309 0.87 25.99 9.71
C LEU A 309 1.61 27.18 9.07
N HIS A 310 1.44 27.39 7.76
CA HIS A 310 2.07 28.50 7.04
C HIS A 310 1.25 29.79 7.02
N LEU A 311 -0.05 29.74 7.32
CA LEU A 311 -0.90 30.93 7.44
C LEU A 311 -0.71 31.65 8.79
N ASP A 312 -0.23 30.97 9.82
CA ASP A 312 0.00 31.57 11.15
C ASP A 312 1.36 32.29 11.29
N LEU A 313 2.27 32.11 10.32
CA LEU A 313 3.59 32.79 10.26
C LEU A 313 3.58 34.03 9.34
N VAL A 314 2.39 34.59 9.12
CA VAL A 314 2.18 35.84 8.37
C VAL A 314 2.70 36.99 9.22
N ASP A 315 3.95 37.39 8.95
CA ASP A 315 4.34 38.81 8.96
C ASP A 315 5.74 39.06 8.40
N TYR A 316 6.57 38.04 8.22
CA TYR A 316 7.86 38.23 7.57
C TYR A 316 8.18 37.05 6.66
N ILE A 317 8.35 37.38 5.37
CA ILE A 317 8.97 36.59 4.31
C ILE A 317 7.97 35.86 3.37
N PRO A 318 7.71 36.41 2.16
CA PRO A 318 7.04 35.71 1.07
C PRO A 318 7.96 34.68 0.40
N SER A 319 8.67 33.87 1.19
CA SER A 319 9.54 32.80 0.71
C SER A 319 8.92 31.44 1.00
N TRP A 320 8.00 31.06 0.13
CA TRP A 320 7.77 29.70 -0.34
C TRP A 320 9.05 29.04 -0.94
N LYS A 321 10.25 29.58 -0.64
CA LYS A 321 11.57 29.07 -1.00
C LYS A 321 11.70 27.63 -0.50
N ALA A 322 11.45 26.70 -1.42
CA ALA A 322 12.36 25.61 -1.79
C ALA A 322 12.57 24.48 -0.78
N SER A 323 12.11 24.61 0.46
CA SER A 323 12.62 23.83 1.59
C SER A 323 11.57 23.01 2.33
N CYS A 324 10.27 23.24 2.07
CA CYS A 324 9.20 22.63 2.84
C CYS A 324 8.80 21.25 2.31
N LEU A 325 8.66 21.05 1.00
CA LEU A 325 8.34 19.73 0.45
C LEU A 325 9.53 19.07 -0.23
N PRO A 326 9.79 17.78 0.03
CA PRO A 326 10.80 17.03 -0.68
C PRO A 326 10.28 16.67 -2.08
N TYR A 327 10.19 17.65 -2.98
CA TYR A 327 9.79 17.46 -4.39
C TYR A 327 10.59 16.35 -5.09
N LYS A 328 11.84 16.17 -4.66
CA LYS A 328 12.71 15.08 -5.11
C LYS A 328 12.13 13.71 -4.72
N MET A 329 11.56 13.57 -3.52
CA MET A 329 11.04 12.30 -3.02
C MET A 329 9.88 11.78 -3.86
N PHE A 330 8.96 12.65 -4.28
CA PHE A 330 7.85 12.23 -5.13
C PHE A 330 8.32 11.66 -6.47
N LEU A 331 9.39 12.22 -7.05
CA LEU A 331 9.98 11.70 -8.29
C LEU A 331 10.89 10.48 -8.08
N THR A 332 11.36 10.20 -6.85
CA THR A 332 12.20 9.03 -6.58
C THR A 332 11.42 7.78 -6.19
N CYS A 333 10.19 7.91 -5.69
CA CYS A 333 9.45 6.80 -5.08
C CYS A 333 8.54 6.02 -6.04
N ASP A 334 8.53 6.39 -7.34
CA ASP A 334 7.68 5.79 -8.39
C ASP A 334 6.24 5.53 -7.90
N TRP A 335 5.63 6.61 -7.41
CA TRP A 335 4.31 6.59 -6.78
C TRP A 335 3.44 7.69 -7.38
N TYR A 336 2.61 7.28 -8.34
CA TYR A 336 1.82 8.18 -9.16
C TYR A 336 0.66 8.81 -8.38
N GLU A 337 -0.01 8.05 -7.51
CA GLU A 337 -1.12 8.51 -6.67
C GLU A 337 -0.66 9.61 -5.72
N GLY A 338 0.47 9.42 -5.02
CA GLY A 338 1.05 10.45 -4.16
C GLY A 338 1.48 11.69 -4.95
N THR A 339 1.96 11.51 -6.19
CA THR A 339 2.30 12.64 -7.08
C THR A 339 1.07 13.49 -7.41
N LYS A 340 -0.09 12.86 -7.66
CA LYS A 340 -1.36 13.57 -7.89
C LYS A 340 -1.80 14.39 -6.69
N VAL A 341 -1.75 13.78 -5.49
CA VAL A 341 -2.07 14.47 -4.23
C VAL A 341 -1.21 15.72 -4.06
N CYS A 342 0.10 15.58 -4.24
CA CYS A 342 1.01 16.72 -4.11
C CYS A 342 0.81 17.77 -5.18
N SER A 343 0.49 17.38 -6.40
CA SER A 343 0.22 18.32 -7.49
C SER A 343 -1.01 19.18 -7.18
N LYS A 344 -2.08 18.58 -6.64
CA LYS A 344 -3.27 19.30 -6.17
C LYS A 344 -2.93 20.26 -5.03
N TRP A 345 -2.12 19.81 -4.07
CA TRP A 345 -1.66 20.66 -2.98
C TRP A 345 -0.84 21.86 -3.49
N PHE A 346 0.08 21.63 -4.44
CA PHE A 346 0.85 22.70 -5.08
C PHE A 346 -0.07 23.70 -5.80
N ARG A 347 -1.08 23.22 -6.53
CA ARG A 347 -2.07 24.09 -7.18
C ARG A 347 -2.80 24.97 -6.16
N ARG A 348 -3.24 24.39 -5.04
CA ARG A 348 -3.87 25.14 -3.94
C ARG A 348 -2.93 26.22 -3.41
N GLY A 349 -1.67 25.88 -3.14
CA GLY A 349 -0.66 26.82 -2.69
C GLY A 349 -0.37 27.94 -3.70
N LEU A 350 -0.28 27.63 -4.99
CA LEU A 350 -0.06 28.60 -6.06
C LEU A 350 -1.22 29.59 -6.19
N ASN A 351 -2.46 29.13 -6.05
CA ASN A 351 -3.64 30.00 -6.07
C ASN A 351 -3.68 31.04 -4.93
N LEU A 352 -2.95 30.79 -3.84
CA LEU A 352 -2.81 31.73 -2.72
C LEU A 352 -1.75 32.81 -2.98
N ILE A 353 -0.92 32.66 -4.02
CA ILE A 353 0.14 33.60 -4.38
C ILE A 353 -0.39 34.59 -5.43
N LYS A 354 -0.21 35.89 -5.23
CA LYS A 354 -0.56 36.90 -6.24
C LYS A 354 0.32 36.74 -7.50
N PRO A 355 -0.24 36.82 -8.72
CA PRO A 355 0.54 36.78 -9.95
C PRO A 355 1.56 37.94 -9.96
N GLY A 356 2.84 37.61 -10.16
CA GLY A 356 3.95 38.58 -10.20
C GLY A 356 5.02 38.42 -9.11
N ASN A 357 4.76 37.68 -8.02
CA ASN A 357 5.73 37.47 -6.93
C ASN A 357 6.66 36.24 -7.11
N LEU A 358 6.59 35.58 -8.27
CA LEU A 358 7.44 34.43 -8.61
C LEU A 358 8.78 34.85 -9.25
N ASP A 359 8.99 36.15 -9.45
CA ASP A 359 9.99 36.70 -10.37
C ASP A 359 11.40 36.87 -9.79
N ASP A 360 11.60 36.64 -8.49
CA ASP A 360 12.95 36.64 -7.89
C ASP A 360 13.42 35.22 -7.55
N GLY A 361 13.97 34.56 -8.57
CA GLY A 361 14.84 33.40 -8.35
C GLY A 361 14.11 32.05 -8.32
N THR A 362 13.88 31.49 -9.50
CA THR A 362 13.69 30.04 -9.71
C THR A 362 14.96 29.20 -9.43
N SER A 363 15.84 29.67 -8.53
CA SER A 363 16.73 28.82 -7.73
C SER A 363 15.94 27.95 -6.74
N THR A 364 14.71 28.35 -6.45
CA THR A 364 13.77 27.74 -5.50
C THR A 364 13.30 26.34 -5.93
N PHE A 365 12.96 26.17 -7.21
CA PHE A 365 12.66 24.87 -7.79
C PHE A 365 13.93 24.42 -8.50
N LYS A 366 14.69 23.49 -7.93
CA LYS A 366 15.92 22.96 -8.55
C LYS A 366 15.56 22.15 -9.81
N GLY A 367 15.01 22.80 -10.84
CA GLY A 367 14.40 22.20 -12.03
C GLY A 367 15.35 21.26 -12.74
N LYS A 368 16.63 21.61 -12.81
CA LYS A 368 17.69 20.71 -13.28
C LYS A 368 17.72 19.39 -12.51
N GLN A 369 17.73 19.44 -11.18
CA GLN A 369 17.78 18.24 -10.33
C GLN A 369 16.49 17.42 -10.45
N LEU A 370 15.34 18.07 -10.58
CA LEU A 370 14.05 17.40 -10.78
C LEU A 370 14.01 16.63 -12.10
N ILE A 371 14.38 17.27 -13.21
CA ILE A 371 14.44 16.65 -14.54
C ILE A 371 15.47 15.50 -14.56
N GLN A 372 16.64 15.71 -13.92
CA GLN A 372 17.64 14.66 -13.75
C GLN A 372 17.14 13.49 -12.90
N THR A 373 16.34 13.75 -11.87
CA THR A 373 15.76 12.70 -11.02
C THR A 373 14.71 11.91 -11.80
N ALA A 374 13.80 12.60 -12.49
CA ALA A 374 12.81 11.98 -13.37
C ALA A 374 13.45 11.06 -14.43
N ALA A 375 14.58 11.46 -15.00
CA ALA A 375 15.29 10.67 -16.00
C ALA A 375 15.83 9.32 -15.47
N LYS A 376 15.99 9.17 -14.15
CA LYS A 376 16.52 7.94 -13.52
C LYS A 376 15.47 6.86 -13.26
N HIS A 377 14.18 7.21 -13.30
CA HIS A 377 13.09 6.31 -12.91
C HIS A 377 12.20 6.00 -14.11
N GLN A 378 11.67 4.78 -14.17
CA GLN A 378 10.86 4.30 -15.30
C GLN A 378 9.66 5.21 -15.60
N ASN A 379 8.93 5.61 -14.55
CA ASN A 379 7.75 6.49 -14.68
C ASN A 379 8.03 7.96 -14.33
N GLY A 380 9.30 8.34 -14.13
CA GLY A 380 9.66 9.67 -13.67
C GLY A 380 9.19 10.78 -14.62
N ASN A 381 9.18 10.50 -15.93
CA ASN A 381 8.66 11.45 -16.94
C ASN A 381 7.16 11.65 -16.84
N GLN A 382 6.40 10.59 -16.58
CA GLN A 382 4.95 10.66 -16.42
C GLN A 382 4.60 11.39 -15.11
N GLN A 383 5.32 11.12 -14.02
CA GLN A 383 5.16 11.82 -12.76
C GLN A 383 5.52 13.31 -12.87
N LEU A 384 6.62 13.64 -13.56
CA LEU A 384 7.01 15.03 -13.80
C LEU A 384 5.99 15.77 -14.67
N LEU A 385 5.45 15.11 -15.69
CA LEU A 385 4.38 15.67 -16.52
C LEU A 385 3.09 15.89 -15.72
N CYS A 386 2.71 14.93 -14.87
CA CYS A 386 1.59 15.05 -13.94
C CYS A 386 1.79 16.25 -13.01
N LEU A 387 2.98 16.36 -12.41
CA LEU A 387 3.33 17.50 -11.57
C LEU A 387 3.18 18.82 -12.31
N TRP A 388 3.74 18.94 -13.51
CA TRP A 388 3.66 20.19 -14.28
C TRP A 388 2.23 20.56 -14.69
N LYS A 389 1.46 19.60 -15.20
CA LYS A 389 0.08 19.81 -15.64
C LYS A 389 -0.87 20.08 -14.47
N ASP A 390 -0.80 19.23 -13.45
CA ASP A 390 -1.78 19.22 -12.37
C ASP A 390 -1.47 20.29 -11.32
N SER A 391 -0.22 20.71 -11.14
CA SER A 391 0.06 21.88 -10.28
C SER A 391 -0.20 23.20 -10.99
N GLY A 392 -0.03 23.27 -12.32
CA GLY A 392 0.00 24.53 -13.06
C GLY A 392 1.29 25.33 -12.85
N ILE A 393 2.31 24.75 -12.19
CA ILE A 393 3.53 25.47 -11.82
C ILE A 393 4.28 26.05 -13.02
N VAL A 394 4.29 25.33 -14.15
CA VAL A 394 4.97 25.78 -15.38
C VAL A 394 4.24 26.97 -16.01
N SER A 395 2.92 27.03 -15.88
CA SER A 395 2.09 28.15 -16.39
C SER A 395 2.34 29.46 -15.68
N CYS A 396 2.92 29.42 -14.48
CA CYS A 396 3.30 30.61 -13.72
C CYS A 396 4.75 31.04 -13.97
N MET A 397 5.51 30.31 -14.79
CA MET A 397 6.92 30.62 -15.09
C MET A 397 7.04 31.59 -16.26
N ASP A 398 8.05 32.45 -16.23
CA ASP A 398 8.43 33.26 -17.37
C ASP A 398 8.98 32.39 -18.53
N GLN A 399 8.89 32.92 -19.75
CA GLN A 399 9.36 32.23 -20.97
C GLN A 399 10.84 31.81 -20.91
N LYS A 400 11.72 32.61 -20.30
CA LYS A 400 13.16 32.28 -20.18
C LYS A 400 13.35 31.07 -19.27
N THR A 401 12.58 30.96 -18.19
CA THR A 401 12.59 29.83 -17.27
C THR A 401 12.06 28.56 -17.96
N VAL A 402 10.94 28.63 -18.67
CA VAL A 402 10.40 27.46 -19.41
C VAL A 402 11.40 27.00 -20.49
N SER A 403 12.04 27.94 -21.20
CA SER A 403 13.09 27.66 -22.20
C SER A 403 14.34 27.03 -21.57
N ARG A 404 14.70 27.42 -20.34
CA ARG A 404 15.77 26.78 -19.56
C ARG A 404 15.42 25.33 -19.23
N TYR A 405 14.16 25.02 -18.91
CA TYR A 405 13.72 23.65 -18.61
C TYR A 405 13.76 22.77 -19.85
N LEU A 406 13.41 23.32 -21.01
CA LEU A 406 13.52 22.61 -22.29
C LEU A 406 14.96 22.15 -22.55
N ARG A 407 15.95 23.03 -22.27
CA ARG A 407 17.38 22.67 -22.36
C ARG A 407 17.77 21.56 -21.38
N TYR A 408 17.24 21.56 -20.15
CA TYR A 408 17.51 20.49 -19.20
C TYR A 408 16.87 19.15 -19.60
N VAL A 409 15.66 19.17 -20.17
CA VAL A 409 15.02 17.97 -20.75
C VAL A 409 15.90 17.41 -21.88
N ALA A 410 16.38 18.29 -22.76
CA ALA A 410 17.29 17.94 -23.85
C ALA A 410 18.68 17.47 -23.39
N GLU A 411 19.15 17.88 -22.21
CA GLU A 411 20.47 17.46 -21.69
C GLU A 411 20.42 16.13 -20.91
N PHE A 412 19.35 15.87 -20.16
CA PHE A 412 19.33 14.77 -19.17
C PHE A 412 18.29 13.69 -19.42
N ASN A 413 17.23 13.98 -20.18
CA ASN A 413 16.02 13.16 -20.18
C ASN A 413 15.61 12.65 -21.57
N PHE A 414 15.76 13.52 -22.58
CA PHE A 414 15.38 13.26 -23.97
C PHE A 414 13.91 12.86 -24.18
N SER A 415 13.00 13.26 -23.26
CA SER A 415 11.57 13.01 -23.43
C SER A 415 10.90 14.02 -24.35
N CYS A 416 10.51 13.59 -25.55
CA CYS A 416 9.74 14.40 -26.49
C CYS A 416 8.39 14.85 -25.90
N THR A 417 7.78 14.05 -25.02
CA THR A 417 6.53 14.42 -24.33
C THR A 417 6.72 15.61 -23.40
N LEU A 418 7.79 15.61 -22.59
CA LEU A 418 8.11 16.75 -21.72
C LEU A 418 8.51 17.98 -22.53
N ALA A 419 9.31 17.79 -23.59
CA ALA A 419 9.71 18.87 -24.49
C ALA A 419 8.50 19.51 -25.18
N LYS A 420 7.57 18.71 -25.71
CA LYS A 420 6.32 19.18 -26.30
C LYS A 420 5.51 20.01 -25.33
N PHE A 421 5.32 19.52 -24.11
CA PHE A 421 4.60 20.28 -23.08
C PHE A 421 5.24 21.64 -22.82
N LEU A 422 6.58 21.72 -22.74
CA LEU A 422 7.26 23.00 -22.52
C LEU A 422 7.13 23.96 -23.72
N LEU A 423 7.14 23.44 -24.95
CA LEU A 423 6.88 24.24 -26.16
C LEU A 423 5.44 24.76 -26.19
N ASP A 424 4.46 23.92 -25.84
CA ASP A 424 3.05 24.32 -25.73
C ASP A 424 2.86 25.41 -24.66
N MET A 425 3.71 25.43 -23.62
CA MET A 425 3.77 26.46 -22.58
C MET A 425 4.61 27.70 -22.96
N GLY A 426 5.04 27.82 -24.22
CA GLY A 426 5.71 29.01 -24.77
C GLY A 426 7.23 29.00 -24.70
N ALA A 427 7.88 27.86 -24.44
CA ALA A 427 9.34 27.76 -24.51
C ALA A 427 9.87 28.12 -25.91
N GLU A 428 10.92 28.92 -25.96
CA GLU A 428 11.64 29.22 -27.20
C GLU A 428 12.51 28.01 -27.60
N ILE A 429 12.27 27.46 -28.79
CA ILE A 429 12.99 26.28 -29.30
C ILE A 429 14.51 26.49 -29.37
N ASN A 430 14.94 27.72 -29.72
CA ASN A 430 16.34 28.14 -29.77
C ASN A 430 16.74 29.03 -28.56
N GLY A 431 15.91 29.06 -27.51
CA GLY A 431 16.07 29.93 -26.36
C GLY A 431 17.37 29.70 -25.59
N ARG A 432 18.12 30.77 -25.36
CA ARG A 432 19.37 30.79 -24.57
C ARG A 432 19.52 32.13 -23.87
N GLU A 433 19.99 32.12 -22.62
CA GLU A 433 20.14 33.36 -21.85
C GLU A 433 21.37 34.16 -22.28
N THR A 434 22.39 33.48 -22.78
CA THR A 434 23.58 34.12 -23.34
C THR A 434 24.02 33.39 -24.60
N ILE A 435 24.75 34.09 -25.47
CA ILE A 435 25.33 33.53 -26.71
C ILE A 435 26.24 32.31 -26.46
N TRP A 436 26.77 32.16 -25.25
CA TRP A 436 27.66 31.08 -24.84
C TRP A 436 26.93 29.81 -24.39
N GLN A 437 25.64 29.91 -24.07
CA GLN A 437 24.83 28.78 -23.67
C GLN A 437 24.38 27.98 -24.90
N ARG A 438 24.35 26.65 -24.74
CA ARG A 438 23.88 25.76 -25.79
C ARG A 438 22.36 25.79 -25.89
N THR A 439 21.84 25.65 -27.11
CA THR A 439 20.42 25.40 -27.37
C THR A 439 20.04 23.96 -27.00
N ALA A 440 18.74 23.66 -26.97
CA ALA A 440 18.27 22.30 -26.73
C ALA A 440 18.83 21.31 -27.77
N LEU A 441 18.88 21.72 -29.05
CA LEU A 441 19.42 20.88 -30.13
C LEU A 441 20.92 20.61 -29.92
N GLN A 442 21.71 21.63 -29.57
CA GLN A 442 23.14 21.48 -29.28
C GLN A 442 23.43 20.59 -28.08
N TYR A 443 22.60 20.63 -27.02
CA TYR A 443 22.74 19.70 -25.90
C TYR A 443 22.49 18.26 -26.33
N THR A 444 21.42 18.03 -27.09
CA THR A 444 21.01 16.70 -27.55
C THR A 444 22.05 16.08 -28.48
N ALA A 445 22.61 16.87 -29.40
CA ALA A 445 23.57 16.41 -30.40
C ALA A 445 24.88 15.85 -29.84
N LYS A 446 25.18 16.06 -28.56
CA LYS A 446 26.34 15.47 -27.89
C LYS A 446 26.19 13.97 -27.58
N TYR A 447 24.97 13.45 -27.61
CA TYR A 447 24.65 12.10 -27.15
C TYR A 447 24.30 11.18 -28.32
N THR A 448 24.75 9.92 -28.26
CA THR A 448 24.64 8.93 -29.33
C THR A 448 23.63 7.83 -29.00
N SER A 449 22.49 8.17 -28.39
CA SER A 449 21.44 7.21 -28.04
C SER A 449 20.21 7.38 -28.95
N LEU A 450 19.41 6.31 -29.10
CA LEU A 450 18.15 6.37 -29.86
C LEU A 450 17.26 7.53 -29.39
N ARG A 451 17.05 7.66 -28.07
CA ARG A 451 16.23 8.74 -27.48
C ARG A 451 16.78 10.13 -27.80
N ALA A 452 18.11 10.29 -27.83
CA ALA A 452 18.71 11.56 -28.24
C ALA A 452 18.50 11.83 -29.73
N ALA A 453 18.57 10.79 -30.58
CA ALA A 453 18.28 10.91 -32.01
C ALA A 453 16.81 11.31 -32.27
N GLU A 454 15.86 10.64 -31.62
CA GLU A 454 14.43 10.99 -31.66
C GLU A 454 14.18 12.42 -31.15
N MET A 455 14.88 12.84 -30.09
CA MET A 455 14.80 14.22 -29.59
C MET A 455 15.37 15.23 -30.58
N MET A 456 16.46 14.92 -31.29
CA MET A 456 17.00 15.79 -32.35
C MET A 456 16.00 15.97 -33.49
N GLU A 457 15.43 14.88 -33.99
CA GLU A 457 14.37 14.91 -35.01
C GLU A 457 13.18 15.73 -34.51
N PHE A 458 12.70 15.48 -33.29
CA PHE A 458 11.61 16.23 -32.67
C PHE A 458 11.90 17.74 -32.62
N LEU A 459 13.07 18.14 -32.14
CA LEU A 459 13.44 19.56 -32.04
C LEU A 459 13.53 20.22 -33.42
N LEU A 460 14.11 19.53 -34.41
CA LEU A 460 14.17 20.01 -35.79
C LEU A 460 12.76 20.19 -36.37
N LEU A 461 11.85 19.22 -36.16
CA LEU A 461 10.45 19.33 -36.57
C LEU A 461 9.72 20.52 -35.93
N HIS A 462 10.17 21.00 -34.78
CA HIS A 462 9.57 22.14 -34.06
C HIS A 462 10.32 23.48 -34.27
N GLY A 463 11.17 23.57 -35.30
CA GLY A 463 11.81 24.86 -35.65
C GLY A 463 13.21 25.07 -35.09
N ALA A 464 13.85 24.04 -34.51
CA ALA A 464 15.23 24.18 -34.07
C ALA A 464 16.15 24.50 -35.25
N ASP A 465 17.06 25.45 -35.05
CA ASP A 465 18.00 25.88 -36.07
C ASP A 465 19.26 25.00 -36.06
N SER A 466 19.46 24.28 -37.17
CA SER A 466 20.56 23.34 -37.39
C SER A 466 21.92 24.02 -37.59
N GLU A 467 21.92 25.31 -37.95
CA GLU A 467 23.13 26.06 -38.25
C GLU A 467 23.68 26.82 -37.04
N ILE A 468 22.98 26.79 -35.89
CA ILE A 468 23.47 27.42 -34.66
C ILE A 468 24.76 26.73 -34.22
N HIS A 469 25.85 27.47 -34.31
CA HIS A 469 27.16 27.04 -33.84
C HIS A 469 27.43 27.58 -32.43
N GLN A 470 28.08 26.75 -31.61
CA GLN A 470 28.54 27.17 -30.29
C GLN A 470 29.71 28.16 -30.47
N GLN A 471 29.64 29.34 -29.84
CA GLN A 471 30.76 30.28 -29.90
C GLN A 471 31.96 29.80 -29.09
N GLU A 472 33.15 30.20 -29.53
CA GLU A 472 34.43 29.88 -28.89
C GLU A 472 34.47 30.43 -27.47
N ARG A 473 34.74 29.58 -26.48
CA ARG A 473 34.75 30.01 -25.08
C ARG A 473 36.02 29.55 -24.36
N LYS A 474 36.63 30.45 -23.60
CA LYS A 474 37.70 30.12 -22.67
C LYS A 474 37.11 29.57 -21.37
N VAL A 475 37.44 28.34 -21.02
CA VAL A 475 37.07 27.69 -19.75
C VAL A 475 38.34 27.19 -19.07
N ARG A 476 38.65 27.73 -17.88
CA ARG A 476 39.83 27.33 -17.09
C ARG A 476 41.14 27.35 -17.91
N GLY A 477 41.36 28.41 -18.68
CA GLY A 477 42.56 28.58 -19.52
C GLY A 477 42.58 27.77 -20.83
N LYS A 478 41.57 26.91 -21.10
CA LYS A 478 41.45 26.17 -22.36
C LYS A 478 40.42 26.83 -23.27
N THR A 479 40.80 27.05 -24.53
CA THR A 479 39.89 27.48 -25.60
C THR A 479 39.09 26.28 -26.09
N LEU A 480 37.77 26.31 -25.92
CA LEU A 480 36.87 25.36 -26.58
C LEU A 480 36.56 25.89 -27.99
N PRO A 481 36.90 25.15 -29.05
CA PRO A 481 36.72 25.61 -30.42
C PRO A 481 35.24 25.76 -30.76
N ARG A 482 34.96 26.66 -31.71
CA ARG A 482 33.65 26.75 -32.35
C ARG A 482 33.33 25.39 -32.98
N LYS A 483 32.15 24.85 -32.67
CA LYS A 483 31.73 23.53 -33.13
C LYS A 483 30.33 23.61 -33.74
N ARG A 484 30.18 23.04 -34.94
CA ARG A 484 28.87 22.90 -35.61
C ARG A 484 28.10 21.73 -35.01
N ILE A 485 26.77 21.75 -35.11
CA ILE A 485 25.95 20.63 -34.62
C ILE A 485 26.28 19.34 -35.37
N SER A 486 26.49 19.42 -36.70
CA SER A 486 26.92 18.28 -37.53
C SER A 486 28.25 17.65 -37.10
N GLU A 487 29.09 18.39 -36.37
CA GLU A 487 30.38 17.88 -35.88
C GLU A 487 30.26 17.18 -34.51
N GLU A 488 29.10 17.28 -33.85
CA GLU A 488 28.84 16.58 -32.59
C GLU A 488 28.65 15.08 -32.80
N MET A 489 29.06 14.29 -31.82
CA MET A 489 29.07 12.82 -31.93
C MET A 489 27.69 12.23 -32.21
N GLY A 490 26.64 12.80 -31.62
CA GLY A 490 25.25 12.37 -31.82
C GLY A 490 24.78 12.62 -33.24
N ALA A 491 25.09 13.78 -33.83
CA ALA A 491 24.76 14.09 -35.22
C ALA A 491 25.52 13.18 -36.20
N LYS A 492 26.83 12.96 -35.97
CA LYS A 492 27.63 12.06 -36.81
C LYS A 492 27.12 10.61 -36.81
N ASN A 493 26.65 10.13 -35.67
CA ASN A 493 26.16 8.76 -35.50
C ASN A 493 24.64 8.65 -35.68
N ILE A 494 23.96 9.69 -36.16
CA ILE A 494 22.48 9.70 -36.22
C ILE A 494 21.93 8.67 -37.20
N GLN A 495 22.69 8.37 -38.25
CA GLN A 495 22.34 7.35 -39.26
C GLN A 495 22.19 5.96 -38.66
N GLN A 496 22.97 5.62 -37.65
CA GLN A 496 22.84 4.34 -36.95
C GLN A 496 21.47 4.18 -36.27
N TRP A 497 20.84 5.29 -35.85
CA TRP A 497 19.61 5.28 -35.06
C TRP A 497 18.36 5.55 -35.88
N LEU A 498 18.41 6.48 -36.82
CA LEU A 498 17.24 6.89 -37.63
C LEU A 498 17.31 6.39 -39.08
N GLY A 499 18.42 5.77 -39.50
CA GLY A 499 18.61 5.32 -40.89
C GLY A 499 18.88 6.45 -41.89
N LYS A 500 19.11 7.68 -41.42
CA LYS A 500 19.34 8.88 -42.25
C LYS A 500 20.60 9.62 -41.82
N THR A 501 21.31 10.24 -42.75
CA THR A 501 22.41 11.16 -42.41
C THR A 501 21.90 12.42 -41.71
N TRP A 502 22.79 13.19 -41.09
CA TRP A 502 22.42 14.45 -40.44
C TRP A 502 21.81 15.43 -41.44
N GLU A 503 22.40 15.54 -42.63
CA GLU A 503 21.96 16.40 -43.71
C GLU A 503 20.58 15.98 -44.24
N GLU A 504 20.37 14.67 -44.46
CA GLU A 504 19.07 14.11 -44.84
C GLU A 504 18.00 14.42 -43.78
N LEU A 505 18.32 14.25 -42.48
CA LEU A 505 17.37 14.55 -41.41
C LEU A 505 16.99 16.05 -41.39
N VAL A 506 17.97 16.95 -41.52
CA VAL A 506 17.72 18.40 -41.54
C VAL A 506 16.85 18.78 -42.73
N GLU A 507 17.11 18.22 -43.91
CA GLU A 507 16.34 18.48 -45.12
C GLU A 507 14.91 17.90 -45.02
N ASP A 508 14.78 16.65 -44.58
CA ASP A 508 13.47 16.00 -44.38
C ASP A 508 12.59 16.77 -43.40
N THR A 509 13.16 17.19 -42.26
CA THR A 509 12.42 17.95 -41.25
C THR A 509 12.07 19.36 -41.73
N ARG A 510 12.92 20.01 -42.55
CA ARG A 510 12.59 21.28 -43.22
C ARG A 510 11.41 21.11 -44.17
N ARG A 511 11.42 20.09 -45.02
CA ARG A 511 10.31 19.77 -45.96
C ARG A 511 9.00 19.53 -45.21
N GLN A 512 9.01 18.67 -44.20
CA GLN A 512 7.81 18.37 -43.41
C GLN A 512 7.23 19.60 -42.69
N ARG A 513 8.06 20.55 -42.25
CA ARG A 513 7.57 21.82 -41.68
C ARG A 513 6.93 22.68 -42.76
N GLY A 514 7.57 22.81 -43.92
CA GLY A 514 7.02 23.53 -45.07
C GLY A 514 5.65 22.97 -45.49
N ASP A 515 5.51 21.65 -45.57
CA ASP A 515 4.24 21.00 -45.91
C ASP A 515 3.16 21.22 -44.85
N LYS A 516 3.51 21.21 -43.56
CA LYS A 516 2.57 21.50 -42.46
C LYS A 516 2.10 22.94 -42.46
N GLU A 517 3.01 23.89 -42.69
CA GLU A 517 2.66 25.32 -42.81
C GLU A 517 1.78 25.54 -44.04
N THR A 518 2.12 24.90 -45.17
CA THR A 518 1.33 24.95 -46.41
C THR A 518 -0.06 24.34 -46.19
N SER A 519 -0.15 23.19 -45.52
CA SER A 519 -1.43 22.54 -45.18
C SER A 519 -2.28 23.37 -44.22
N LYS A 520 -1.66 24.00 -43.21
CA LYS A 520 -2.34 24.89 -42.27
C LYS A 520 -2.83 26.17 -42.97
N ALA A 521 -2.03 26.73 -43.88
CA ALA A 521 -2.39 27.90 -44.68
C ALA A 521 -3.52 27.61 -45.70
N LEU A 522 -3.54 26.40 -46.28
CA LEU A 522 -4.64 25.93 -47.13
C LEU A 522 -5.92 25.75 -46.32
N LEU A 523 -5.85 25.13 -45.12
CA LEU A 523 -7.00 24.97 -44.23
C LEU A 523 -7.54 26.31 -43.70
N SER A 524 -6.68 27.31 -43.44
CA SER A 524 -7.15 28.64 -43.03
C SER A 524 -7.80 29.43 -44.18
N ARG A 525 -7.41 29.18 -45.44
CA ARG A 525 -8.02 29.83 -46.61
C ARG A 525 -9.38 29.24 -47.00
N VAL A 526 -9.67 28.00 -46.63
CA VAL A 526 -10.97 27.35 -46.89
C VAL A 526 -12.05 27.80 -45.88
N GLY A 527 -11.66 28.39 -44.75
CA GLY A 527 -12.60 28.88 -43.72
C GLY A 527 -13.05 30.34 -43.83
N GLU A 528 -12.60 31.10 -44.83
CA GLU A 528 -13.00 32.50 -45.07
C GLU A 528 -13.90 32.66 -46.32
N GLY A 529 -14.46 31.55 -46.82
CA GLY A 529 -15.24 31.48 -48.05
C GLY A 529 -16.56 30.73 -47.93
N GLU A 530 -17.21 30.76 -46.76
CA GLU A 530 -18.64 30.42 -46.60
C GLU A 530 -19.36 31.48 -45.74
#